data_AF-A0A2L0R0G2-F1
#
_entry.id   AF-A0A2L0R0G2-F1
#
_cell.length_a   1.000
_cell.length_b   1.000
_cell.length_c   1.000
_cell.angle_alpha   90.00
_cell.angle_beta   90.00
_cell.angle_gamma   90.00
#
_symmetry.space_group_name_H-M   'P 1'
#
loop_
_entity.id
_entity.type
_entity.pdbx_description
1 polymer ?
#
loop_
_entity_poly.entity_id
_entity_poly.type
_entity_poly.pdbx_seq_one_letter_code
_entity_poly.pdbx_strand_id
1 'polypeptide(L)'
;MLKRIGRWNVRVVHAALIALLIAVFVWFFHNWLFEASFFFTLSVVCAVLAYRVVSQSERAFTVTLWAMFLNFLALTSIENGLGVPAAGPWFLGFIVGSIGGGYVWRGPRAGTEFKQPKRIRQADGSFTGGRRLAVINGVCGLVLAAIGTAGLVLLSPTMTAVAVLAVSVLGGWALFRFAPPLQVRNGLLLVVPVGWIALALVGGATDQTALPFAWAYGVLAGILIGGRYWTGPRLGQPRPPFNGPGRRRRKRRTGQKTVNTFAMRGR
;
A
#
# COMPACT_ATOMS: atom_id res chain seq x y z
N MET A 1 40.29 22.48 -11.89
CA MET A 1 40.17 22.10 -10.45
C MET A 1 38.69 22.07 -10.03
N LEU A 2 37.84 21.29 -10.71
CA LEU A 2 36.37 21.31 -10.57
C LEU A 2 35.78 19.89 -10.72
N LYS A 3 36.26 18.95 -9.88
CA LYS A 3 35.82 17.54 -9.95
C LYS A 3 35.61 16.91 -8.57
N ARG A 4 35.12 17.70 -7.60
CA ARG A 4 34.96 17.23 -6.21
C ARG A 4 33.68 17.71 -5.49
N ILE A 5 32.62 18.07 -6.23
CA ILE A 5 31.29 18.40 -5.64
C ILE A 5 30.28 17.24 -5.81
N GLY A 6 30.58 16.22 -6.62
CA GLY A 6 29.60 15.22 -7.04
C GLY A 6 29.64 13.91 -6.25
N ARG A 7 29.07 13.91 -5.04
CA ARG A 7 28.38 12.77 -4.38
C ARG A 7 28.27 13.06 -2.88
N TRP A 8 27.40 13.98 -2.49
CA TRP A 8 26.82 13.86 -1.15
C TRP A 8 26.24 12.46 -1.04
N ASN A 9 26.66 11.72 -0.02
CA ASN A 9 26.15 10.39 0.25
C ASN A 9 24.62 10.54 0.35
N VAL A 10 23.88 9.87 -0.54
CA VAL A 10 22.41 9.99 -0.64
C VAL A 10 21.74 9.79 0.73
N ARG A 11 22.36 8.98 1.60
CA ARG A 11 21.97 8.81 3.01
C ARG A 11 21.93 10.11 3.80
N VAL A 12 22.96 10.95 3.65
CA VAL A 12 23.07 12.25 4.32
C VAL A 12 21.99 13.19 3.81
N VAL A 13 21.70 13.17 2.51
CA VAL A 13 20.61 13.98 1.93
C VAL A 13 19.25 13.57 2.52
N HIS A 14 18.97 12.27 2.62
CA HIS A 14 17.71 11.77 3.19
C HIS A 14 17.63 12.03 4.70
N ALA A 15 18.75 11.88 5.43
CA ALA A 15 18.81 12.19 6.86
C ALA A 15 18.56 13.68 7.11
N ALA A 16 19.20 14.55 6.32
CA ALA A 16 19.01 15.99 6.39
C ALA A 16 17.56 16.38 6.05
N LEU A 17 16.94 15.74 5.06
CA LEU A 17 15.54 15.98 4.72
C LEU A 17 14.60 15.56 5.85
N ILE A 18 14.83 14.42 6.49
CA ILE A 18 14.05 14.00 7.67
C ILE A 18 14.22 15.00 8.81
N ALA A 19 15.46 15.38 9.13
CA ALA A 19 15.75 16.36 10.18
C ALA A 19 15.07 17.71 9.89
N LEU A 20 15.12 18.17 8.64
CA LEU A 20 14.44 19.38 8.19
C LEU A 20 12.92 19.28 8.37
N LEU A 21 12.30 18.18 7.96
CA LEU A 21 10.85 17.99 8.10
C LEU A 21 10.42 17.93 9.57
N ILE A 22 11.23 17.31 10.44
CA ILE A 22 11.00 17.31 11.90
C ILE A 22 11.15 18.73 12.47
N ALA A 23 12.15 19.49 12.04
CA ALA A 23 12.33 20.88 12.47
C ALA A 23 11.15 21.76 12.02
N VAL A 24 10.69 21.60 10.77
CA VAL A 24 9.49 22.26 10.23
C VAL A 24 8.26 21.87 11.06
N PHE A 25 8.10 20.59 11.40
CA PHE A 25 7.00 20.14 12.27
C PHE A 25 7.04 20.83 13.64
N VAL A 26 8.19 20.82 14.32
CA VAL A 26 8.34 21.48 15.64
C VAL A 26 8.08 22.98 15.54
N TRP A 27 8.54 23.64 14.47
CA TRP A 27 8.33 25.06 14.24
C TRP A 27 6.84 25.41 14.04
N PHE A 28 6.16 24.70 13.12
CA PHE A 28 4.76 24.99 12.78
C PHE A 28 3.76 24.59 13.87
N PHE A 29 4.06 23.52 14.62
CA PHE A 29 3.14 22.97 15.62
C PHE A 29 3.64 23.16 17.05
N HIS A 30 4.53 24.13 17.28
CA HIS A 30 5.13 24.41 18.59
C HIS A 30 4.09 24.56 19.71
N ASN A 31 2.97 25.22 19.43
CA ASN A 31 1.90 25.47 20.42
C ASN A 31 1.04 24.23 20.72
N TRP A 32 1.08 23.21 19.87
CA TRP A 32 0.24 22.00 19.92
C TRP A 32 1.10 20.75 19.87
N LEU A 33 2.33 20.84 20.39
CA LEU A 33 3.38 19.89 20.06
C LEU A 33 3.04 18.49 20.59
N PHE A 34 2.37 18.39 21.74
CA PHE A 34 1.97 17.12 22.31
C PHE A 34 0.90 16.41 21.46
N GLU A 35 -0.17 17.11 21.11
CA GLU A 35 -1.29 16.56 20.35
C GLU A 35 -0.91 16.30 18.89
N ALA A 36 -0.19 17.24 18.28
CA ALA A 36 0.33 17.09 16.92
C ALA A 36 1.33 15.92 16.81
N SER A 37 2.11 15.67 17.87
CA SER A 37 3.06 14.55 17.91
C SER A 37 2.36 13.20 17.82
N PHE A 38 1.14 13.06 18.35
CA PHE A 38 0.37 11.82 18.22
C PHE A 38 0.07 11.50 16.75
N PHE A 39 -0.49 12.45 16.01
CA PHE A 39 -0.81 12.28 14.58
C PHE A 39 0.45 12.10 13.72
N PHE A 40 1.51 12.86 14.02
CA PHE A 40 2.78 12.75 13.33
C PHE A 40 3.40 11.36 13.52
N THR A 41 3.54 10.90 14.76
CA THR A 41 4.18 9.60 15.07
C THR A 41 3.37 8.43 14.52
N LEU A 42 2.04 8.47 14.64
CA LEU A 42 1.16 7.46 14.07
C LEU A 42 1.37 7.35 12.55
N SER A 43 1.40 8.49 11.85
CA SER A 43 1.63 8.53 10.41
C SER A 43 3.02 8.03 10.00
N VAL A 44 4.07 8.39 10.76
CA VAL A 44 5.43 7.86 10.54
C VAL A 44 5.44 6.34 10.63
N VAL A 45 4.87 5.77 11.70
CA VAL A 45 4.83 4.32 11.92
C VAL A 45 4.07 3.63 10.79
N CYS A 46 2.90 4.16 10.44
CA CYS A 46 2.07 3.67 9.35
C CYS A 46 2.83 3.64 8.01
N ALA A 47 3.52 4.73 7.66
CA ALA A 47 4.32 4.80 6.44
C ALA A 47 5.52 3.85 6.48
N VAL A 48 6.25 3.76 7.59
CA VAL A 48 7.36 2.81 7.74
C VAL A 48 6.89 1.38 7.53
N LEU A 49 5.78 0.99 8.16
CA LEU A 49 5.19 -0.35 7.98
C LEU A 49 4.74 -0.58 6.54
N ALA A 50 4.14 0.42 5.90
CA ALA A 50 3.73 0.34 4.51
C ALA A 50 4.93 0.00 3.59
N TYR A 51 6.03 0.73 3.73
CA TYR A 51 7.22 0.55 2.89
C TYR A 51 8.06 -0.69 3.26
N ARG A 52 8.07 -1.13 4.52
CA ARG A 52 8.90 -2.26 4.97
C ARG A 52 8.21 -3.61 4.91
N VAL A 53 6.93 -3.65 5.28
CA VAL A 53 6.17 -4.89 5.46
C VAL A 53 5.15 -5.04 4.34
N VAL A 54 4.31 -4.03 4.16
CA VAL A 54 3.18 -4.10 3.24
C VAL A 54 3.63 -4.13 1.78
N SER A 55 4.77 -3.49 1.45
CA SER A 55 5.41 -3.48 0.13
C SER A 55 5.68 -4.88 -0.46
N GLN A 56 5.68 -5.92 0.36
CA GLN A 56 5.77 -7.31 -0.10
C GLN A 56 4.53 -7.75 -0.89
N SER A 57 3.37 -7.15 -0.60
CA SER A 57 2.13 -7.29 -1.37
C SER A 57 1.86 -5.97 -2.10
N GLU A 58 2.18 -5.90 -3.39
CA GLU A 58 1.96 -4.68 -4.18
C GLU A 58 0.50 -4.17 -4.06
N ARG A 59 -0.46 -5.09 -3.97
CA ARG A 59 -1.88 -4.77 -3.74
C ARG A 59 -2.11 -4.09 -2.40
N ALA A 60 -1.67 -4.70 -1.29
CA ALA A 60 -1.87 -4.10 0.03
C ALA A 60 -1.14 -2.76 0.10
N PHE A 61 0.04 -2.66 -0.52
CA PHE A 61 0.82 -1.44 -0.55
C PHE A 61 0.05 -0.30 -1.25
N THR A 62 -0.50 -0.54 -2.43
CA THR A 62 -1.31 0.46 -3.15
C THR A 62 -2.55 0.87 -2.34
N VAL A 63 -3.27 -0.10 -1.76
CA VAL A 63 -4.46 0.19 -0.95
C VAL A 63 -4.10 0.99 0.30
N THR A 64 -3.04 0.61 1.01
CA THR A 64 -2.56 1.33 2.19
C THR A 64 -2.12 2.74 1.84
N LEU A 65 -1.43 2.96 0.71
CA LEU A 65 -1.07 4.32 0.26
C LEU A 65 -2.31 5.20 0.02
N TRP A 66 -3.33 4.68 -0.66
CA TRP A 66 -4.59 5.41 -0.85
C TRP A 66 -5.28 5.71 0.48
N ALA A 67 -5.24 4.78 1.43
CA ALA A 67 -5.79 5.01 2.75
C ALA A 67 -5.05 6.07 3.56
N MET A 68 -3.72 6.18 3.43
CA MET A 68 -2.96 7.27 4.05
C MET A 68 -3.39 8.64 3.52
N PHE A 69 -3.71 8.72 2.23
CA PHE A 69 -4.26 9.92 1.62
C PHE A 69 -5.69 10.21 2.07
N LEU A 70 -6.55 9.19 2.18
CA LEU A 70 -7.91 9.33 2.71
C LEU A 70 -7.90 9.80 4.17
N ASN A 71 -7.00 9.27 5.00
CA ASN A 71 -6.83 9.73 6.38
C ASN A 71 -6.45 11.21 6.42
N PHE A 72 -5.57 11.68 5.53
CA PHE A 72 -5.24 13.10 5.43
C PHE A 72 -6.50 13.94 5.13
N LEU A 73 -7.28 13.57 4.11
CA LEU A 73 -8.52 14.27 3.76
C LEU A 73 -9.57 14.25 4.88
N ALA A 74 -9.71 13.11 5.56
CA ALA A 74 -10.62 12.96 6.69
C ALA A 74 -10.21 13.87 7.84
N LEU A 75 -8.93 13.88 8.20
CA LEU A 75 -8.40 14.76 9.24
C LEU A 75 -8.62 16.23 8.90
N THR A 76 -8.40 16.66 7.64
CA THR A 76 -8.69 18.04 7.21
C THR A 76 -10.17 18.40 7.41
N SER A 77 -11.08 17.45 7.20
CA SER A 77 -12.53 17.71 7.37
C SER A 77 -12.96 17.85 8.83
N ILE A 78 -12.22 17.26 9.79
CA ILE A 78 -12.56 17.28 11.22
C ILE A 78 -11.64 18.15 12.07
N GLU A 79 -10.57 18.71 11.50
CA GLU A 79 -9.54 19.47 12.21
C GLU A 79 -10.13 20.65 13.00
N ASN A 80 -11.09 21.37 12.41
CA ASN A 80 -11.81 22.46 13.09
C ASN A 80 -12.64 21.97 14.28
N GLY A 81 -13.25 20.79 14.18
CA GLY A 81 -14.05 20.20 15.25
C GLY A 81 -13.22 19.57 16.36
N LEU A 82 -12.01 19.09 16.03
CA LEU A 82 -11.04 18.56 17.00
C LEU A 82 -10.39 19.67 17.85
N GLY A 83 -10.36 20.91 17.33
CA GLY A 83 -9.67 22.03 17.98
C GLY A 83 -8.15 21.87 18.05
N VAL A 84 -7.60 20.91 17.30
CA VAL A 84 -6.18 20.50 17.34
C VAL A 84 -5.69 20.24 15.92
N PRO A 85 -4.47 20.67 15.57
CA PRO A 85 -3.89 20.36 14.26
C PRO A 85 -3.64 18.85 14.11
N ALA A 86 -4.22 18.24 13.09
CA ALA A 86 -4.15 16.80 12.84
C ALA A 86 -3.70 16.47 11.41
N ALA A 87 -4.19 17.19 10.41
CA ALA A 87 -3.92 16.88 9.01
C ALA A 87 -2.47 17.22 8.61
N GLY A 88 -1.99 18.40 9.00
CA GLY A 88 -0.61 18.82 8.77
C GLY A 88 0.43 17.89 9.40
N PRO A 89 0.31 17.58 10.70
CA PRO A 89 1.16 16.60 11.38
C PRO A 89 1.13 15.22 10.74
N TRP A 90 -0.06 14.73 10.37
CA TRP A 90 -0.22 13.45 9.66
C TRP A 90 0.53 13.46 8.32
N PHE A 91 0.41 14.53 7.53
CA PHE A 91 1.08 14.63 6.23
C PHE A 91 2.61 14.67 6.37
N LEU A 92 3.14 15.48 7.28
CA LEU A 92 4.59 15.54 7.52
C LEU A 92 5.13 14.20 8.03
N GLY A 93 4.39 13.56 8.95
CA GLY A 93 4.73 12.24 9.45
C GLY A 93 4.75 11.18 8.35
N PHE A 94 3.79 11.23 7.42
CA PHE A 94 3.73 10.32 6.28
C PHE A 94 4.97 10.47 5.39
N ILE A 95 5.40 11.70 5.08
CA ILE A 95 6.60 11.95 4.29
C ILE A 95 7.84 11.42 5.01
N VAL A 96 8.01 11.77 6.29
CA VAL A 96 9.15 11.31 7.11
C VAL A 96 9.21 9.79 7.16
N GLY A 97 8.08 9.13 7.44
CA GLY A 97 8.00 7.67 7.49
C GLY A 97 8.18 7.02 6.12
N SER A 98 7.78 7.66 5.03
CA SER A 98 8.02 7.17 3.66
C SER A 98 9.50 7.21 3.30
N ILE A 99 10.21 8.27 3.67
CA ILE A 99 11.67 8.39 3.49
C ILE A 99 12.38 7.37 4.39
N GLY A 100 12.01 7.31 5.67
CA GLY A 100 12.60 6.39 6.66
C GLY A 100 12.37 4.92 6.31
N GLY A 101 11.15 4.58 5.88
CA GLY A 101 10.72 3.24 5.51
C GLY A 101 11.23 2.81 4.15
N GLY A 102 11.17 3.69 3.15
CA GLY A 102 11.55 3.40 1.76
C GLY A 102 13.06 3.35 1.52
N TYR A 103 13.85 4.07 2.32
CA TYR A 103 15.30 4.15 2.14
C TYR A 103 16.08 3.07 2.92
N VAL A 104 17.26 2.68 2.42
CA VAL A 104 18.12 1.65 3.02
C VAL A 104 19.22 2.30 3.86
N TRP A 105 18.96 2.44 5.15
CA TRP A 105 19.89 3.09 6.09
C TRP A 105 21.10 2.22 6.43
N ARG A 106 20.90 0.91 6.65
CA ARG A 106 21.95 -0.08 6.95
C ARG A 106 21.64 -1.42 6.27
N GLY A 107 22.66 -2.15 5.81
CA GLY A 107 22.54 -3.50 5.25
C GLY A 107 22.21 -3.60 3.74
N PRO A 108 21.99 -4.83 3.22
CA PRO A 108 21.58 -5.07 1.84
C PRO A 108 20.27 -4.33 1.53
N ARG A 109 20.15 -3.79 0.30
CA ARG A 109 19.08 -2.87 -0.10
C ARG A 109 17.69 -3.31 0.39
N ALA A 110 16.94 -2.44 1.08
CA ALA A 110 15.49 -2.56 1.16
C ALA A 110 14.96 -2.69 -0.27
N GLY A 111 14.27 -3.80 -0.53
CA GLY A 111 13.89 -4.23 -1.87
C GLY A 111 14.73 -5.37 -2.49
N THR A 112 15.81 -5.87 -1.87
CA THR A 112 16.31 -7.21 -2.25
C THR A 112 15.34 -8.32 -1.85
N GLU A 113 14.39 -8.02 -0.97
CA GLU A 113 13.21 -8.85 -0.68
C GLU A 113 12.16 -8.86 -1.81
N PHE A 114 12.25 -7.95 -2.81
CA PHE A 114 11.47 -8.11 -4.05
C PHE A 114 11.90 -9.34 -4.86
N LYS A 115 13.01 -10.01 -4.49
CA LYS A 115 13.18 -11.42 -4.84
C LYS A 115 12.19 -12.23 -4.02
N GLN A 116 10.95 -12.32 -4.51
CA GLN A 116 10.01 -13.32 -4.01
C GLN A 116 10.75 -14.67 -3.95
N PRO A 117 10.71 -15.39 -2.80
CA PRO A 117 11.22 -16.75 -2.77
C PRO A 117 10.56 -17.52 -3.91
N LYS A 118 11.38 -18.26 -4.65
CA LYS A 118 10.96 -19.01 -5.84
C LYS A 118 9.73 -19.84 -5.47
N ARG A 119 8.55 -19.45 -5.97
CA ARG A 119 7.28 -20.07 -5.55
C ARG A 119 7.34 -21.58 -5.83
N ILE A 120 7.20 -22.37 -4.78
CA ILE A 120 7.21 -23.83 -4.86
C ILE A 120 5.85 -24.26 -5.41
N ARG A 121 5.88 -25.08 -6.45
CA ARG A 121 4.70 -25.70 -7.05
C ARG A 121 4.18 -26.76 -6.08
N GLN A 122 2.91 -26.67 -5.67
CA GLN A 122 2.28 -27.75 -4.92
C GLN A 122 1.89 -28.91 -5.85
N ALA A 123 1.68 -30.09 -5.29
CA ALA A 123 1.38 -31.33 -6.02
C ALA A 123 0.10 -31.24 -6.88
N ASP A 124 -0.82 -30.36 -6.50
CA ASP A 124 -2.07 -30.05 -7.20
C ASP A 124 -1.91 -29.06 -8.37
N GLY A 125 -0.68 -28.63 -8.66
CA GLY A 125 -0.42 -27.63 -9.70
C GLY A 125 -0.79 -26.20 -9.31
N SER A 126 -1.17 -25.95 -8.06
CA SER A 126 -1.34 -24.60 -7.53
C SER A 126 0.02 -23.99 -7.16
N PHE A 127 0.12 -22.67 -7.28
CA PHE A 127 1.19 -21.91 -6.64
C PHE A 127 0.65 -21.39 -5.32
N THR A 128 1.35 -21.62 -4.22
CA THR A 128 1.00 -20.93 -2.97
C THR A 128 1.11 -19.42 -3.20
N GLY A 129 -0.02 -18.73 -3.14
CA GLY A 129 -0.05 -17.34 -2.69
C GLY A 129 0.45 -17.46 -1.26
N GLY A 130 1.71 -17.10 -1.03
CA GLY A 130 2.37 -17.44 0.23
C GLY A 130 1.52 -16.98 1.41
N ARG A 131 1.32 -17.84 2.42
CA ARG A 131 0.57 -17.55 3.66
C ARG A 131 0.88 -16.15 4.21
N ARG A 132 2.14 -15.71 4.09
CA ARG A 132 2.61 -14.37 4.43
C ARG A 132 1.86 -13.24 3.70
N LEU A 133 1.63 -13.33 2.39
CA LEU A 133 0.90 -12.32 1.60
C LEU A 133 -0.59 -12.28 1.96
N ALA A 134 -1.18 -13.45 2.23
CA ALA A 134 -2.56 -13.53 2.69
C ALA A 134 -2.72 -12.87 4.06
N VAL A 135 -1.78 -13.13 4.99
CA VAL A 135 -1.75 -12.48 6.30
C VAL A 135 -1.57 -10.97 6.16
N ILE A 136 -0.64 -10.48 5.33
CA ILE A 136 -0.46 -9.04 5.10
C ILE A 136 -1.75 -8.40 4.57
N ASN A 137 -2.37 -8.99 3.53
CA ASN A 137 -3.63 -8.45 2.98
C ASN A 137 -4.76 -8.47 4.01
N GLY A 138 -4.89 -9.56 4.78
CA GLY A 138 -5.92 -9.71 5.81
C GLY A 138 -5.75 -8.70 6.94
N VAL A 139 -4.54 -8.56 7.48
CA VAL A 139 -4.23 -7.57 8.53
C VAL A 139 -4.46 -6.15 8.01
N CYS A 140 -3.98 -5.81 6.81
CA CYS A 140 -4.26 -4.50 6.22
C CYS A 140 -5.75 -4.26 6.01
N GLY A 141 -6.52 -5.27 5.63
CA GLY A 141 -7.97 -5.19 5.50
C GLY A 141 -8.67 -4.90 6.83
N LEU A 142 -8.26 -5.60 7.89
CA LEU A 142 -8.78 -5.38 9.25
C LEU A 142 -8.43 -3.98 9.77
N VAL A 143 -7.18 -3.55 9.60
CA VAL A 143 -6.73 -2.20 9.98
C VAL A 143 -7.52 -1.14 9.23
N LEU A 144 -7.78 -1.33 7.93
CA LEU A 144 -8.58 -0.39 7.14
C LEU A 144 -10.04 -0.35 7.55
N ALA A 145 -10.63 -1.51 7.85
CA ALA A 145 -11.98 -1.56 8.39
C ALA A 145 -12.05 -0.83 9.74
N ALA A 146 -11.09 -1.07 10.64
CA ALA A 146 -11.02 -0.43 11.95
C ALA A 146 -10.84 1.10 11.85
N ILE A 147 -9.92 1.57 11.00
CA ILE A 147 -9.72 3.00 10.75
C ILE A 147 -10.97 3.62 10.11
N GLY A 148 -11.58 2.94 9.13
CA GLY A 148 -12.82 3.38 8.51
C GLY A 148 -13.97 3.50 9.52
N THR A 149 -14.14 2.51 10.40
CA THR A 149 -15.15 2.56 11.48
C THR A 149 -14.87 3.67 12.49
N ALA A 150 -13.60 3.88 12.87
CA ALA A 150 -13.23 4.98 13.77
C ALA A 150 -13.49 6.34 13.12
N GLY A 151 -13.15 6.49 11.84
CA GLY A 151 -13.44 7.68 11.05
C GLY A 151 -14.95 7.96 10.93
N LEU A 152 -15.78 6.93 10.77
CA LEU A 152 -17.24 7.06 10.78
C LEU A 152 -17.77 7.54 12.13
N VAL A 153 -17.23 7.04 13.23
CA VAL A 153 -17.62 7.48 14.58
C VAL A 153 -17.27 8.95 14.77
N LEU A 154 -16.09 9.38 14.32
CA LEU A 154 -15.65 10.78 14.39
C LEU A 154 -16.46 11.71 13.48
N LEU A 155 -16.92 11.23 12.33
CA LEU A 155 -17.71 11.98 11.35
C LEU A 155 -19.23 11.89 11.60
N SER A 156 -19.64 11.45 12.80
CA SER A 156 -21.02 11.14 13.17
C SER A 156 -21.63 9.98 12.36
N PRO A 157 -21.82 8.80 12.97
CA PRO A 157 -22.30 7.63 12.24
C PRO A 157 -23.78 7.77 11.88
N THR A 158 -24.09 7.82 10.58
CA THR A 158 -25.47 7.68 10.08
C THR A 158 -25.72 6.25 9.62
N MET A 159 -26.96 5.78 9.72
CA MET A 159 -27.36 4.48 9.16
C MET A 159 -27.03 4.38 7.67
N THR A 160 -27.15 5.49 6.95
CA THR A 160 -26.76 5.60 5.53
C THR A 160 -25.27 5.37 5.33
N ALA A 161 -24.39 5.97 6.13
CA ALA A 161 -22.96 5.77 6.04
C ALA A 161 -22.55 4.33 6.38
N VAL A 162 -23.21 3.70 7.36
CA VAL A 162 -23.00 2.28 7.68
C VAL A 162 -23.43 1.38 6.52
N ALA A 163 -24.58 1.66 5.89
CA ALA A 163 -25.04 0.94 4.72
C ALA A 163 -24.08 1.09 3.54
N VAL A 164 -23.61 2.32 3.27
CA VAL A 164 -22.60 2.58 2.23
C VAL A 164 -21.31 1.83 2.51
N LEU A 165 -20.82 1.80 3.75
CA LEU A 165 -19.65 1.00 4.14
C LEU A 165 -19.88 -0.49 3.84
N ALA A 166 -21.01 -1.06 4.29
CA ALA A 166 -21.30 -2.47 4.08
C ALA A 166 -21.40 -2.85 2.59
N VAL A 167 -22.13 -2.05 1.80
CA VAL A 167 -22.30 -2.26 0.36
C VAL A 167 -20.97 -2.11 -0.38
N SER A 168 -20.16 -1.12 -0.03
CA SER A 168 -18.85 -0.90 -0.66
C SER A 168 -17.83 -1.99 -0.31
N VAL A 169 -17.85 -2.52 0.93
CA VAL A 169 -17.07 -3.71 1.31
C VAL A 169 -17.46 -4.91 0.44
N LEU A 170 -18.76 -5.18 0.30
CA LEU A 170 -19.25 -6.28 -0.54
C LEU A 170 -18.91 -6.08 -2.01
N GLY A 171 -19.02 -4.86 -2.53
CA GLY A 171 -18.68 -4.51 -3.90
C GLY A 171 -17.18 -4.66 -4.19
N GLY A 172 -16.32 -4.12 -3.33
CA GLY A 172 -14.87 -4.28 -3.42
C GLY A 172 -14.44 -5.74 -3.31
N TRP A 173 -15.10 -6.50 -2.43
CA TRP A 173 -14.90 -7.94 -2.28
C TRP A 173 -15.28 -8.69 -3.56
N ALA A 174 -16.48 -8.46 -4.09
CA ALA A 174 -16.99 -9.11 -5.28
C ALA A 174 -16.12 -8.82 -6.50
N LEU A 175 -15.68 -7.57 -6.67
CA LEU A 175 -14.83 -7.13 -7.78
C LEU A 175 -13.53 -7.94 -7.89
N PHE A 176 -12.97 -8.34 -6.76
CA PHE A 176 -11.73 -9.11 -6.73
C PHE A 176 -11.95 -10.62 -6.53
N ARG A 177 -13.08 -11.02 -5.94
CA ARG A 177 -13.46 -12.43 -5.76
C ARG A 177 -13.95 -13.03 -7.06
N PHE A 178 -14.65 -12.26 -7.88
CA PHE A 178 -15.15 -12.62 -9.20
C PHE A 178 -14.36 -11.90 -10.30
N ALA A 179 -13.04 -11.80 -10.13
CA ALA A 179 -12.15 -10.97 -10.94
C ALA A 179 -12.49 -11.02 -12.46
N PRO A 180 -13.10 -9.95 -13.02
CA PRO A 180 -13.38 -9.84 -14.44
C PRO A 180 -12.07 -9.66 -15.22
N PRO A 181 -12.11 -9.66 -16.56
CA PRO A 181 -10.94 -9.38 -17.39
C PRO A 181 -10.22 -8.10 -16.95
N LEU A 182 -8.90 -8.06 -17.12
CA LEU A 182 -8.05 -7.01 -16.53
C LEU A 182 -8.44 -5.60 -16.97
N GLN A 183 -8.86 -5.42 -18.23
CA GLN A 183 -9.37 -4.16 -18.77
C GLN A 183 -10.64 -3.71 -18.05
N VAL A 184 -11.61 -4.62 -17.90
CA VAL A 184 -12.88 -4.37 -17.21
C VAL A 184 -12.63 -4.03 -15.75
N ARG A 185 -11.77 -4.79 -15.07
CA ARG A 185 -11.44 -4.52 -13.66
C ARG A 185 -10.76 -3.16 -13.48
N ASN A 186 -9.83 -2.79 -14.35
CA ASN A 186 -9.17 -1.48 -14.27
C ASN A 186 -10.15 -0.33 -14.52
N GLY A 187 -11.10 -0.50 -15.46
CA GLY A 187 -12.21 0.44 -15.64
C GLY A 187 -13.09 0.52 -14.40
N LEU A 188 -13.44 -0.62 -13.78
CA LEU A 188 -14.23 -0.66 -12.55
C LEU A 188 -13.50 -0.05 -11.35
N LEU A 189 -12.17 0.02 -11.33
CA LEU A 189 -11.44 0.73 -10.27
C LEU A 189 -11.64 2.25 -10.34
N LEU A 190 -12.06 2.82 -11.49
CA LEU A 190 -12.45 4.23 -11.57
C LEU A 190 -13.74 4.52 -10.79
N VAL A 191 -14.54 3.50 -10.49
CA VAL A 191 -15.73 3.65 -9.65
C VAL A 191 -15.36 4.09 -8.22
N VAL A 192 -14.13 3.84 -7.77
CA VAL A 192 -13.67 4.29 -6.44
C VAL A 192 -13.61 5.82 -6.36
N PRO A 193 -12.81 6.54 -7.17
CA PRO A 193 -12.78 8.00 -7.14
C PRO A 193 -14.12 8.63 -7.60
N VAL A 194 -14.80 8.05 -8.60
CA VAL A 194 -16.09 8.58 -9.07
C VAL A 194 -17.15 8.48 -7.97
N GLY A 195 -17.26 7.32 -7.31
CA GLY A 195 -18.20 7.12 -6.21
C GLY A 195 -17.87 8.02 -5.00
N TRP A 196 -16.58 8.24 -4.72
CA TRP A 196 -16.15 9.17 -3.68
C TRP A 196 -16.61 10.60 -3.98
N ILE A 197 -16.41 11.10 -5.20
CA ILE A 197 -16.84 12.46 -5.59
C ILE A 197 -18.35 12.59 -5.52
N ALA A 198 -19.09 11.62 -6.06
CA ALA A 198 -20.55 11.63 -6.04
C ALA A 198 -21.09 11.66 -4.59
N LEU A 199 -20.54 10.83 -3.70
CA LEU A 199 -20.93 10.80 -2.30
C LEU A 199 -20.45 12.02 -1.50
N ALA A 200 -19.36 12.67 -1.90
CA ALA A 200 -18.95 13.94 -1.32
C ALA A 200 -19.97 15.06 -1.63
N LEU A 201 -20.50 15.10 -2.86
CA LEU A 201 -21.56 16.04 -3.25
C LEU A 201 -22.86 15.75 -2.51
N VAL A 202 -23.28 14.49 -2.44
CA VAL A 202 -24.49 14.08 -1.70
C VAL A 202 -24.30 14.35 -0.20
N GLY A 203 -23.13 14.02 0.35
CA GLY A 203 -22.79 14.28 1.75
C GLY A 203 -22.82 15.77 2.08
N GLY A 204 -22.28 16.63 1.21
CA GLY A 204 -22.36 18.08 1.38
C GLY A 204 -23.79 18.62 1.28
N ALA A 205 -24.64 18.04 0.43
CA ALA A 205 -26.04 18.45 0.29
C ALA A 205 -26.96 17.95 1.42
N THR A 206 -26.52 16.95 2.19
CA THR A 206 -27.31 16.28 3.24
C THR A 206 -26.68 16.35 4.63
N ASP A 207 -25.61 17.14 4.77
CA ASP A 207 -24.77 17.23 5.98
C ASP A 207 -24.19 15.88 6.46
N GLN A 208 -24.03 14.92 5.55
CA GLN A 208 -23.45 13.60 5.81
C GLN A 208 -22.03 13.49 5.26
N THR A 209 -21.10 14.22 5.86
CA THR A 209 -19.68 14.27 5.45
C THR A 209 -18.97 12.91 5.54
N ALA A 210 -19.54 11.94 6.28
CA ALA A 210 -19.05 10.58 6.42
C ALA A 210 -19.19 9.70 5.15
N LEU A 211 -20.17 9.98 4.29
CA LEU A 211 -20.51 9.14 3.12
C LEU A 211 -19.33 8.85 2.17
N PRO A 212 -18.56 9.84 1.69
CA PRO A 212 -17.45 9.57 0.78
C PRO A 212 -16.37 8.69 1.41
N PHE A 213 -16.10 8.88 2.71
CA PHE A 213 -15.12 8.07 3.45
C PHE A 213 -15.62 6.64 3.66
N ALA A 214 -16.90 6.47 4.04
CA ALA A 214 -17.54 5.16 4.19
C ALA A 214 -17.34 4.30 2.93
N TRP A 215 -17.59 4.91 1.77
CA TRP A 215 -17.39 4.28 0.47
C TRP A 215 -15.94 3.91 0.22
N ALA A 216 -15.01 4.86 0.35
CA ALA A 216 -13.63 4.58 0.00
C ALA A 216 -12.97 3.56 0.95
N TYR A 217 -13.16 3.69 2.26
CA TYR A 217 -12.66 2.68 3.21
C TYR A 217 -13.29 1.31 2.95
N GLY A 218 -14.60 1.26 2.70
CA GLY A 218 -15.28 0.01 2.44
C GLY A 218 -14.80 -0.66 1.15
N VAL A 219 -14.71 0.06 0.04
CA VAL A 219 -14.16 -0.51 -1.20
C VAL A 219 -12.72 -0.98 -0.99
N LEU A 220 -11.85 -0.20 -0.35
CA LEU A 220 -10.45 -0.56 -0.12
C LEU A 220 -10.31 -1.81 0.78
N ALA A 221 -11.08 -1.90 1.86
CA ALA A 221 -11.13 -3.07 2.72
C ALA A 221 -11.67 -4.29 1.96
N GLY A 222 -12.79 -4.12 1.24
CA GLY A 222 -13.42 -5.13 0.40
C GLY A 222 -12.45 -5.68 -0.64
N ILE A 223 -11.69 -4.80 -1.31
CA ILE A 223 -10.60 -5.18 -2.19
C ILE A 223 -9.68 -6.13 -1.42
N LEU A 224 -9.03 -5.72 -0.34
CA LEU A 224 -8.06 -6.60 0.34
C LEU A 224 -8.62 -7.98 0.73
N ILE A 225 -9.86 -8.03 1.22
CA ILE A 225 -10.55 -9.27 1.61
C ILE A 225 -10.87 -10.14 0.39
N GLY A 226 -11.37 -9.55 -0.70
CA GLY A 226 -11.84 -10.24 -1.91
C GLY A 226 -10.76 -10.91 -2.76
N GLY A 227 -9.51 -10.97 -2.31
CA GLY A 227 -8.46 -11.63 -3.08
C GLY A 227 -8.79 -13.09 -3.39
N ARG A 228 -8.82 -13.48 -4.67
CA ARG A 228 -8.93 -14.89 -5.11
C ARG A 228 -7.80 -15.81 -4.60
N TYR A 229 -6.81 -15.27 -3.90
CA TYR A 229 -5.52 -15.93 -3.64
C TYR A 229 -5.17 -16.16 -2.18
N TRP A 230 -6.17 -16.23 -1.29
CA TRP A 230 -6.01 -16.93 0.00
C TRP A 230 -5.49 -18.36 -0.21
N THR A 231 -5.83 -18.95 -1.36
CA THR A 231 -5.20 -20.11 -2.00
C THR A 231 -4.70 -19.64 -3.37
N GLY A 232 -3.39 -19.66 -3.62
CA GLY A 232 -2.81 -18.89 -4.75
C GLY A 232 -3.27 -19.27 -6.16
N PRO A 233 -2.83 -18.52 -7.19
CA PRO A 233 -3.34 -18.69 -8.55
C PRO A 233 -3.11 -20.11 -9.05
N ARG A 234 -4.18 -20.73 -9.54
CA ARG A 234 -4.11 -22.00 -10.28
C ARG A 234 -3.34 -21.77 -11.59
N LEU A 235 -2.64 -22.81 -12.05
CA LEU A 235 -1.92 -22.79 -13.32
C LEU A 235 -2.85 -22.31 -14.45
N GLY A 236 -2.42 -21.32 -15.24
CA GLY A 236 -3.20 -20.78 -16.37
C GLY A 236 -4.15 -19.63 -16.06
N GLN A 237 -4.36 -19.24 -14.79
CA GLN A 237 -5.21 -18.08 -14.48
C GLN A 237 -4.50 -16.73 -14.70
N PRO A 238 -5.22 -15.69 -15.15
CA PRO A 238 -4.68 -14.35 -15.32
C PRO A 238 -4.15 -13.81 -13.99
N ARG A 239 -2.90 -13.37 -13.98
CA ARG A 239 -2.22 -12.80 -12.81
C ARG A 239 -2.75 -11.39 -12.54
N PRO A 240 -2.80 -10.92 -11.27
CA PRO A 240 -3.17 -9.53 -10.98
C PRO A 240 -2.16 -8.55 -11.62
N PRO A 241 -2.58 -7.29 -11.89
CA PRO A 241 -1.81 -6.31 -12.65
C PRO A 241 -0.57 -5.84 -11.90
N PHE A 242 -0.60 -5.95 -10.57
CA PHE A 242 0.51 -5.66 -9.66
C PHE A 242 1.50 -6.82 -9.55
N ASN A 243 1.79 -7.44 -10.68
CA ASN A 243 3.08 -8.10 -10.84
C ASN A 243 3.64 -7.43 -12.07
N GLY A 244 4.63 -6.55 -11.88
CA GLY A 244 5.41 -6.01 -12.99
C GLY A 244 5.75 -7.14 -13.99
N PRO A 245 5.82 -6.84 -15.31
CA PRO A 245 5.93 -7.85 -16.35
C PRO A 245 7.00 -8.85 -15.95
N GLY A 246 6.55 -10.06 -15.61
CA GLY A 246 7.42 -11.10 -15.07
C GLY A 246 8.56 -11.25 -16.07
N ARG A 247 9.77 -10.82 -15.67
CA ARG A 247 10.93 -10.75 -16.56
C ARG A 247 10.95 -12.00 -17.41
N ARG A 248 10.70 -11.83 -18.72
CA ARG A 248 10.77 -12.89 -19.70
C ARG A 248 12.08 -13.62 -19.42
N ARG A 249 11.97 -14.86 -18.94
CA ARG A 249 13.11 -15.68 -18.56
C ARG A 249 13.95 -15.79 -19.83
N ARG A 250 15.01 -14.98 -19.94
CA ARG A 250 15.99 -15.11 -21.02
C ARG A 250 16.49 -16.53 -20.87
N LYS A 251 16.03 -17.44 -21.75
CA LYS A 251 16.55 -18.79 -21.88
C LYS A 251 18.05 -18.58 -22.11
N ARG A 252 18.86 -18.70 -21.06
CA ARG A 252 20.29 -18.95 -21.23
C ARG A 252 20.30 -20.28 -21.95
N ARG A 253 20.62 -20.25 -23.25
CA ARG A 253 21.02 -21.44 -23.99
C ARG A 253 22.17 -22.03 -23.18
N THR A 254 21.91 -23.12 -22.47
CA THR A 254 22.96 -23.96 -21.92
C THR A 254 23.73 -24.45 -23.12
N GLY A 255 24.90 -23.85 -23.37
CA GLY A 255 25.84 -24.35 -24.36
C GLY A 255 26.26 -25.74 -23.92
N GLN A 256 25.77 -26.73 -24.65
CA GLN A 256 26.16 -28.12 -24.56
C GLN A 256 27.65 -28.18 -24.96
N LYS A 257 28.55 -28.12 -23.98
CA LYS A 257 29.96 -28.50 -24.19
C LYS A 257 30.00 -30.01 -24.26
N THR A 258 29.77 -30.54 -25.45
CA THR A 258 30.25 -31.86 -25.85
C THR A 258 31.76 -31.71 -26.00
N VAL A 259 32.52 -32.02 -24.95
CA VAL A 259 33.94 -32.34 -25.11
C VAL A 259 34.01 -33.85 -24.98
N ASN A 260 34.16 -34.48 -26.14
CA ASN A 260 34.28 -35.92 -26.31
C ASN A 260 35.46 -36.44 -25.50
N THR A 261 35.15 -37.28 -24.50
CA THR A 261 36.07 -38.29 -24.02
C THR A 261 36.13 -39.37 -25.10
N PHE A 262 37.13 -39.29 -25.99
CA PHE A 262 37.51 -40.44 -26.81
C PHE A 262 38.96 -40.77 -26.54
N ALA A 263 39.12 -41.83 -25.75
CA ALA A 263 40.31 -42.62 -25.64
C ALA A 263 40.65 -43.26 -27.00
N MET A 264 41.94 -43.30 -27.33
CA MET A 264 42.71 -44.23 -28.19
C MET A 264 44.06 -43.53 -28.40
N ARG A 265 45.26 -44.12 -28.42
CA ARG A 265 45.86 -45.47 -28.45
C ARG A 265 47.36 -45.18 -28.12
N GLY A 266 48.17 -46.00 -27.47
CA GLY A 266 48.28 -47.44 -27.66
C GLY A 266 49.01 -47.77 -28.96
N ARG A 267 50.29 -47.38 -29.09
CA ARG A 267 51.38 -48.08 -29.78
C ARG A 267 52.70 -47.39 -29.49
#